data_AF-A0A383F2T5-F1
#
_entry.id   AF-A0A383F2T5-F1
#
_cell.length_a   1.000
_cell.length_b   1.000
_cell.length_c   1.000
_cell.angle_alpha   90.00
_cell.angle_beta   90.00
_cell.angle_gamma   90.00
#
_symmetry.space_group_name_H-M   'P 1'
#
loop_
_entity.id
_entity.type
_entity.pdbx_description
1 polymer ?
#
loop_
_entity_poly.entity_id
_entity_poly.type
_entity_poly.pdbx_seq_one_letter_code
_entity_poly.pdbx_strand_id
1 'polypeptide(L)'
;GLPLIPENNSVDFLLPEAVENSLFSYSDGGYVEETQLTPGTGYWLRFNSEGSVFLSGELTEELTLTVNEGWNLISGISFAVNVVEIESELIIEGSIFGYDGEYFEPQIFEPGHAYWLKSNGEGEITISMDQ
;
A
#
# COMPACT_ATOMS: atom_id res chain seq x y z
N GLY A 1 2.25 3.73 0.51
CA GLY A 1 0.88 3.61 1.01
C GLY A 1 0.58 4.70 2.03
N LEU A 2 -0.67 4.77 2.49
CA LEU A 2 -1.07 5.69 3.55
C LEU A 2 -1.29 4.89 4.85
N PRO A 3 -0.35 4.94 5.82
CA PRO A 3 -0.37 4.04 6.98
C PRO A 3 -1.27 4.53 8.13
N LEU A 4 -1.81 5.74 8.04
CA LEU A 4 -2.61 6.40 9.09
C LEU A 4 -3.75 7.18 8.43
N ILE A 5 -4.71 7.67 9.22
CA ILE A 5 -5.83 8.46 8.71
C ILE A 5 -5.57 9.94 9.02
N PRO A 6 -5.08 10.73 8.05
CA PRO A 6 -4.85 12.16 8.25
C PRO A 6 -6.15 12.96 8.10
N GLU A 7 -6.15 14.20 8.56
CA GLU A 7 -7.29 15.13 8.35
C GLU A 7 -7.54 15.44 6.86
N ASN A 8 -6.50 15.35 6.04
CA ASN A 8 -6.54 15.61 4.60
C ASN A 8 -5.69 14.58 3.86
N ASN A 9 -6.31 13.84 2.95
CA ASN A 9 -5.70 12.74 2.20
C ASN A 9 -5.14 13.15 0.83
N SER A 10 -5.17 14.44 0.48
CA SER A 10 -4.61 14.96 -0.78
C SER A 10 -3.09 14.75 -0.84
N VAL A 11 -2.61 14.24 -1.99
CA VAL A 11 -1.17 14.02 -2.21
C VAL A 11 -0.38 15.34 -2.15
N ASP A 12 -0.94 16.43 -2.65
CA ASP A 12 -0.28 17.74 -2.63
C ASP A 12 -0.15 18.29 -1.21
N PHE A 13 -1.06 17.89 -0.31
CA PHE A 13 -1.00 18.27 1.10
C PHE A 13 -0.03 17.38 1.89
N LEU A 14 -0.11 16.06 1.69
CA LEU A 14 0.68 15.09 2.46
C LEU A 14 2.11 14.95 1.96
N LEU A 15 2.34 15.10 0.65
CA LEU A 15 3.59 14.82 -0.04
C LEU A 15 3.91 15.95 -1.04
N PRO A 16 4.07 17.20 -0.57
CA PRO A 16 4.20 18.39 -1.44
C PRO A 16 5.46 18.40 -2.32
N GLU A 17 6.44 17.55 -2.02
CA GLU A 17 7.67 17.39 -2.83
C GLU A 17 7.53 16.35 -3.95
N ALA A 18 6.39 15.65 -4.02
CA ALA A 18 6.10 14.74 -5.10
C ALA A 18 5.94 15.49 -6.44
N VAL A 19 6.25 14.80 -7.53
CA VAL A 19 5.99 15.33 -8.87
C VAL A 19 4.48 15.40 -9.09
N GLU A 20 4.00 16.55 -9.54
CA GLU A 20 2.59 16.77 -9.86
C GLU A 20 2.07 15.72 -10.86
N ASN A 21 0.84 15.23 -10.66
CA ASN A 21 0.18 14.22 -11.50
C ASN A 21 1.01 12.91 -11.66
N SER A 22 1.68 12.48 -10.58
CA SER A 22 2.50 11.26 -10.58
C SER A 22 2.04 10.18 -9.59
N LEU A 23 0.91 10.39 -8.92
CA LEU A 23 0.32 9.38 -8.04
C LEU A 23 -0.51 8.40 -8.88
N PHE A 24 -0.13 7.12 -8.86
CA PHE A 24 -0.83 6.06 -9.58
C PHE A 24 -1.14 4.87 -8.69
N SER A 25 -2.41 4.46 -8.63
CA SER A 25 -2.84 3.17 -8.11
C SER A 25 -2.80 2.10 -9.21
N TYR A 26 -3.02 0.84 -8.85
CA TYR A 26 -3.20 -0.25 -9.82
C TYR A 26 -4.57 -0.90 -9.66
N SER A 27 -5.37 -0.89 -10.72
CA SER A 27 -6.68 -1.52 -10.77
C SER A 27 -6.96 -2.07 -12.17
N ASP A 28 -7.75 -3.14 -12.26
CA ASP A 28 -8.23 -3.71 -13.53
C ASP A 28 -7.13 -3.97 -14.58
N GLY A 29 -5.93 -4.33 -14.12
CA GLY A 29 -4.79 -4.64 -14.99
C GLY A 29 -3.97 -3.42 -15.43
N GLY A 30 -4.29 -2.20 -14.98
CA GLY A 30 -3.65 -0.96 -15.41
C GLY A 30 -3.38 0.03 -14.28
N TYR A 31 -2.65 1.09 -14.62
CA TYR A 31 -2.38 2.21 -13.72
C TYR A 31 -3.47 3.26 -13.84
N VAL A 32 -3.99 3.71 -12.70
CA VAL A 32 -5.00 4.77 -12.61
C VAL A 32 -4.39 5.96 -11.88
N GLU A 33 -4.49 7.14 -12.50
CA GLU A 33 -4.03 8.38 -11.90
C GLU A 33 -4.94 8.78 -10.74
N GLU A 34 -4.35 9.19 -9.64
CA GLU A 34 -5.05 9.53 -8.40
C GLU A 34 -4.59 10.89 -7.90
N THR A 35 -5.40 11.52 -7.05
CA THR A 35 -5.06 12.81 -6.41
C THR A 35 -5.08 12.74 -4.88
N GLN A 36 -5.53 11.60 -4.35
CA GLN A 36 -5.67 11.35 -2.93
C GLN A 36 -5.17 9.95 -2.61
N LEU A 37 -4.63 9.79 -1.40
CA LEU A 37 -4.26 8.49 -0.89
C LEU A 37 -5.41 7.90 -0.07
N THR A 38 -5.66 6.61 -0.27
CA THR A 38 -6.63 5.83 0.49
C THR A 38 -5.89 4.77 1.31
N PRO A 39 -6.18 4.60 2.61
CA PRO A 39 -5.60 3.53 3.41
C PRO A 39 -5.80 2.17 2.73
N GLY A 40 -4.77 1.31 2.79
CA GLY A 40 -4.81 -0.01 2.14
C GLY A 40 -4.47 -0.03 0.66
N THR A 41 -4.61 1.09 -0.04
CA THR A 41 -4.24 1.18 -1.45
C THR A 41 -2.73 1.41 -1.56
N GLY A 42 -2.07 0.65 -2.44
CA GLY A 42 -0.68 0.87 -2.79
C GLY A 42 -0.57 1.81 -3.98
N TYR A 43 0.49 2.62 -4.01
CA TYR A 43 0.66 3.66 -5.01
C TYR A 43 2.10 3.71 -5.50
N TRP A 44 2.26 4.01 -6.78
CA TRP A 44 3.48 4.61 -7.30
C TRP A 44 3.38 6.13 -7.16
N LEU A 45 4.48 6.74 -6.74
CA LEU A 45 4.62 8.18 -6.64
C LEU A 45 6.04 8.57 -6.97
N ARG A 46 6.22 9.63 -7.75
CA ARG A 46 7.55 10.05 -8.21
C ARG A 46 8.06 11.24 -7.41
N PHE A 47 9.35 11.18 -7.06
CA PHE A 47 10.10 12.30 -6.48
C PHE A 47 11.31 12.62 -7.37
N ASN A 48 11.72 13.89 -7.42
CA ASN A 48 12.91 14.32 -8.15
C ASN A 48 14.19 14.24 -7.31
N SER A 49 14.04 14.13 -6.00
CA SER A 49 15.11 14.04 -5.02
C SER A 49 14.63 13.24 -3.82
N GLU A 50 15.57 12.64 -3.10
CA GLU A 50 15.29 12.04 -1.79
C GLU A 50 14.85 13.12 -0.79
N GLY A 51 13.98 12.73 0.15
CA GLY A 51 13.39 13.62 1.12
C GLY A 51 12.66 12.86 2.22
N SER A 52 12.07 13.60 3.16
CA SER A 52 11.28 13.05 4.26
C SER A 52 10.14 13.98 4.59
N VAL A 53 8.97 13.43 4.89
CA VAL A 53 7.81 14.19 5.37
C VAL A 53 7.34 13.66 6.71
N PHE A 54 6.78 14.54 7.54
CA PHE A 54 6.07 14.14 8.74
C PHE A 54 4.57 14.03 8.42
N LEU A 55 4.02 12.83 8.63
CA LEU A 55 2.58 12.59 8.54
C LEU A 55 1.99 12.52 9.95
N SER A 56 0.82 13.12 10.14
CA SER A 56 0.08 13.08 11.39
C SER A 56 -1.38 12.69 11.13
N GLY A 57 -1.93 11.84 11.99
CA GLY A 57 -3.32 11.42 11.92
C GLY A 57 -3.59 10.29 12.91
N GLU A 58 -4.78 9.69 12.80
CA GLU A 58 -5.17 8.55 13.63
C GLU A 58 -4.50 7.26 13.14
N LEU A 59 -4.06 6.43 14.07
CA LEU A 59 -3.44 5.15 13.74
C LEU A 59 -4.49 4.19 13.17
N THR A 60 -4.09 3.41 12.18
CA THR A 60 -4.85 2.27 11.65
C THR A 60 -4.26 1.02 12.27
N GLU A 61 -5.02 0.34 13.13
CA GLU A 61 -4.62 -0.89 13.83
C GLU A 61 -5.09 -2.15 13.09
N GLU A 62 -6.18 -2.04 12.34
CA GLU A 62 -6.76 -3.09 11.51
C GLU A 62 -7.31 -2.49 10.21
N LEU A 63 -7.19 -3.24 9.12
CA LEU A 63 -7.70 -2.85 7.82
C LEU A 63 -8.15 -4.09 7.04
N THR A 64 -9.37 -4.05 6.55
CA THR A 64 -9.88 -5.00 5.55
C THR A 64 -9.87 -4.33 4.19
N LEU A 65 -9.28 -4.99 3.20
CA LEU A 65 -9.17 -4.50 1.83
C LEU A 65 -9.66 -5.53 0.82
N THR A 66 -10.31 -5.04 -0.23
CA THR A 66 -10.72 -5.86 -1.37
C THR A 66 -9.54 -6.09 -2.30
N VAL A 67 -9.30 -7.35 -2.66
CA VAL A 67 -8.35 -7.78 -3.67
C VAL A 67 -9.10 -8.34 -4.87
N ASN A 68 -8.58 -8.11 -6.07
CA ASN A 68 -9.09 -8.65 -7.33
C ASN A 68 -8.26 -9.85 -7.77
N GLU A 69 -8.81 -10.72 -8.62
CA GLU A 69 -8.04 -11.79 -9.26
C GLU A 69 -6.83 -11.18 -10.02
N GLY A 70 -5.65 -11.77 -9.84
CA GLY A 70 -4.42 -11.26 -10.43
C GLY A 70 -3.66 -10.31 -9.51
N TRP A 71 -2.98 -9.32 -10.08
CA TRP A 71 -2.09 -8.44 -9.33
C TRP A 71 -2.85 -7.31 -8.63
N ASN A 72 -2.51 -7.06 -7.37
CA ASN A 72 -3.01 -5.96 -6.56
C ASN A 72 -1.82 -5.21 -5.99
N LEU A 73 -1.88 -3.87 -6.02
CA LEU A 73 -0.90 -3.03 -5.34
C LEU A 73 -1.55 -2.49 -4.07
N ILE A 74 -1.12 -3.01 -2.92
CA ILE A 74 -1.74 -2.74 -1.61
C ILE A 74 -0.75 -2.04 -0.67
N SER A 75 -1.23 -1.52 0.45
CA SER A 75 -0.38 -1.04 1.55
C SER A 75 -0.87 -1.52 2.91
N GLY A 76 0.04 -1.53 3.88
CA GLY A 76 -0.23 -1.97 5.24
C GLY A 76 -0.83 -0.90 6.13
N ILE A 77 -0.87 -1.21 7.42
CA ILE A 77 -1.43 -0.40 8.51
C ILE A 77 -0.35 0.51 9.15
N SER A 78 -0.64 1.09 10.32
CA SER A 78 0.31 1.97 11.04
C SER A 78 1.50 1.23 11.67
N PHE A 79 1.47 -0.10 11.68
CA PHE A 79 2.42 -0.97 12.34
C PHE A 79 3.09 -1.91 11.34
N ALA A 80 4.31 -2.32 11.66
CA ALA A 80 4.99 -3.38 10.94
C ALA A 80 4.24 -4.71 11.18
N VAL A 81 3.82 -5.37 10.10
CA VAL A 81 3.09 -6.65 10.16
C VAL A 81 3.90 -7.72 9.44
N ASN A 82 4.01 -8.93 10.01
CA ASN A 82 4.71 -10.01 9.34
C ASN A 82 3.88 -10.48 8.14
N VAL A 83 4.51 -10.70 6.99
CA VAL A 83 3.80 -11.18 5.80
C VAL A 83 3.12 -12.53 6.06
N VAL A 84 3.70 -13.35 6.93
CA VAL A 84 3.10 -14.65 7.32
C VAL A 84 1.87 -14.52 8.21
N GLU A 85 1.60 -13.35 8.79
CA GLU A 85 0.37 -13.06 9.56
C GLU A 85 -0.78 -12.65 8.64
N ILE A 86 -0.50 -12.30 7.38
CA ILE A 86 -1.49 -11.96 6.37
C ILE A 86 -1.88 -13.24 5.61
N GLU A 87 -2.34 -14.27 6.33
CA GLU A 87 -2.77 -15.52 5.70
C GLU A 87 -4.18 -15.40 5.12
N SER A 88 -4.33 -15.69 3.84
CA SER A 88 -5.62 -15.83 3.17
C SER A 88 -5.52 -16.83 2.03
N GLU A 89 -6.55 -17.65 1.86
CA GLU A 89 -6.65 -18.60 0.73
C GLU A 89 -6.69 -17.89 -0.64
N LEU A 90 -6.93 -16.58 -0.66
CA LEU A 90 -6.89 -15.75 -1.85
C LEU A 90 -5.46 -15.52 -2.34
N ILE A 91 -4.50 -15.41 -1.42
CA ILE A 91 -3.12 -15.02 -1.73
C ILE A 91 -2.38 -16.21 -2.33
N ILE A 92 -1.78 -16.01 -3.50
CA ILE A 92 -0.90 -17.02 -4.09
C ILE A 92 0.41 -17.03 -3.31
N GLU A 93 0.78 -18.17 -2.75
CA GLU A 93 2.03 -18.34 -1.99
C GLU A 93 3.26 -17.90 -2.81
N GLY A 94 4.17 -17.14 -2.19
CA GLY A 94 5.37 -16.61 -2.85
C GLY A 94 5.10 -15.52 -3.90
N SER A 95 3.92 -14.88 -3.87
CA SER A 95 3.55 -13.83 -4.83
C SER A 95 3.51 -12.41 -4.27
N ILE A 96 4.09 -12.22 -3.08
CA ILE A 96 4.16 -10.90 -2.44
C ILE A 96 5.52 -10.27 -2.73
N PHE A 97 5.52 -9.04 -3.25
CA PHE A 97 6.75 -8.35 -3.63
C PHE A 97 6.74 -6.87 -3.21
N GLY A 98 7.83 -6.41 -2.61
CA GLY A 98 8.15 -4.99 -2.46
C GLY A 98 8.99 -4.50 -3.64
N TYR A 99 9.20 -3.19 -3.71
CA TYR A 99 10.10 -2.58 -4.68
C TYR A 99 10.96 -1.51 -4.04
N ASP A 100 12.28 -1.65 -4.17
CA ASP A 100 13.28 -0.66 -3.77
C ASP A 100 14.42 -0.66 -4.80
N GLY A 101 14.14 -0.11 -5.98
CA GLY A 101 15.01 -0.18 -7.16
C GLY A 101 14.96 -1.52 -7.90
N GLU A 102 14.80 -2.62 -7.17
CA GLU A 102 14.48 -3.94 -7.67
C GLU A 102 13.33 -4.59 -6.88
N TYR A 103 12.72 -5.62 -7.47
CA TYR A 103 11.70 -6.40 -6.78
C TYR A 103 12.33 -7.33 -5.76
N PHE A 104 11.74 -7.42 -4.58
CA PHE A 104 12.18 -8.31 -3.51
C PHE A 104 10.99 -8.95 -2.80
N GLU A 105 11.20 -10.09 -2.16
CA GLU A 105 10.21 -10.75 -1.31
C GLU A 105 10.29 -10.16 0.11
N PRO A 106 9.28 -9.38 0.55
CA PRO A 106 9.29 -8.80 1.88
C PRO A 106 9.00 -9.88 2.93
N GLN A 107 9.57 -9.72 4.12
CA GLN A 107 9.15 -10.49 5.30
C GLN A 107 8.15 -9.70 6.16
N ILE A 108 8.15 -8.37 6.00
CA ILE A 108 7.38 -7.43 6.80
C ILE A 108 6.73 -6.41 5.87
N PHE A 109 5.48 -6.08 6.14
CA PHE A 109 4.82 -4.89 5.62
C PHE A 109 5.16 -3.70 6.51
N GLU A 110 6.06 -2.85 6.02
CA GLU A 110 6.50 -1.63 6.68
C GLU A 110 5.46 -0.52 6.45
N PRO A 111 5.12 0.28 7.49
CA PRO A 111 4.25 1.43 7.33
C PRO A 111 4.73 2.39 6.24
N GLY A 112 3.79 2.93 5.47
CA GLY A 112 4.08 3.88 4.38
C GLY A 112 4.55 3.24 3.08
N HIS A 113 4.86 1.94 3.06
CA HIS A 113 5.26 1.23 1.84
C HIS A 113 4.05 0.68 1.08
N ALA A 114 4.29 0.17 -0.11
CA ALA A 114 3.30 -0.55 -0.92
C ALA A 114 3.91 -1.86 -1.42
N TYR A 115 3.05 -2.86 -1.57
CA TYR A 115 3.44 -4.22 -1.90
C TYR A 115 2.53 -4.76 -3.00
N TRP A 116 3.14 -5.43 -3.97
CA TRP A 116 2.43 -6.27 -4.90
C TRP A 116 2.01 -7.55 -4.21
N LEU A 117 0.79 -7.98 -4.50
CA LEU A 117 0.22 -9.24 -4.03
C LEU A 117 -0.59 -9.83 -5.18
N LYS A 118 -0.39 -11.12 -5.47
CA LYS A 118 -1.20 -11.81 -6.48
C LYS A 118 -2.28 -12.65 -5.80
N SER A 119 -3.52 -12.41 -6.21
CA SER A 119 -4.69 -13.16 -5.75
C SER A 119 -5.14 -14.20 -6.79
N ASN A 120 -5.68 -15.33 -6.32
CA ASN A 120 -6.31 -16.35 -7.15
C ASN A 120 -7.81 -16.08 -7.44
N GLY A 121 -8.36 -15.00 -6.89
CA GLY A 121 -9.75 -14.60 -7.03
C GLY A 121 -10.04 -13.22 -6.45
N GLU A 122 -11.27 -12.76 -6.59
CA GLU A 122 -11.76 -11.56 -5.91
C GLU A 122 -12.20 -11.89 -4.48
N GLY A 123 -11.92 -11.01 -3.53
CA GLY A 123 -12.39 -11.15 -2.16
C GLY A 123 -11.76 -10.14 -1.21
N GLU A 124 -11.81 -10.42 0.09
CA GLU A 124 -11.26 -9.53 1.11
C GLU A 124 -10.10 -10.19 1.85
N ILE A 125 -9.08 -9.40 2.19
CA ILE A 125 -8.01 -9.78 3.12
C ILE A 125 -7.96 -8.76 4.26
N THR A 126 -7.58 -9.21 5.44
CA THR A 126 -7.46 -8.36 6.64
C THR A 126 -6.02 -8.32 7.09
N ILE A 127 -5.55 -7.12 7.41
CA ILE A 127 -4.24 -6.83 8.00
C ILE A 127 -4.51 -6.23 9.38
N SER A 128 -3.95 -6.78 10.44
CA SER A 128 -4.15 -6.31 11.81
C SER A 128 -2.84 -6.37 12.59
N MET A 129 -2.69 -5.52 13.61
CA MET A 129 -1.51 -5.52 14.49
C MET A 129 -1.50 -6.68 15.50
N ASP A 130 -2.64 -7.36 15.70
CA ASP A 130 -2.89 -8.31 16.80
C ASP A 130 -2.92 -9.80 16.37
N GLN A 131 -2.24 -10.18 15.27
CA GLN A 131 -2.17 -11.59 14.85
C GLN A 131 -0.96 -12.34 15.42
#